data_AF-M5T6A3-F1
#
_entry.id   AF-M5T6A3-F1
#
_cell.length_a   1.000
_cell.length_b   1.000
_cell.length_c   1.000
_cell.angle_alpha   90.00
_cell.angle_beta   90.00
_cell.angle_gamma   90.00
#
_symmetry.space_group_name_H-M   'P 1'
#
loop_
_entity.id
_entity.type
_entity.pdbx_description
1 polymer ?
#
loop_
_entity_poly.entity_id
_entity_poly.type
_entity_poly.pdbx_seq_one_letter_code
_entity_poly.pdbx_strand_id
1 'polypeptide(L)'
;MNMAMIAEADTSRFAPLFLETGIPLAVMGMIVVFLALIVLITIISAFPFAMGVLEKVFPESNHHAAKPKKTPKPTPAATDDGTIPGHILAIIAAAVAEAEPGPVRIVRTRQLTTSELAWTLEGRIRHHASHRLQTRNR
;
A
#
# COMPACT_ATOMS: atom_id res chain seq x y z
N MET A 1 47.70 38.88 7.34
CA MET A 1 46.67 39.85 7.74
C MET A 1 45.61 40.14 6.66
N ASN A 2 45.71 39.59 5.45
CA ASN A 2 44.73 39.84 4.36
C ASN A 2 43.59 38.82 4.26
N MET A 3 43.66 37.68 4.97
CA MET A 3 42.61 36.64 4.90
C MET A 3 41.37 36.98 5.76
N ALA A 4 41.53 37.73 6.85
CA ALA A 4 40.40 38.12 7.70
C ALA A 4 39.46 39.11 7.02
N MET A 5 39.98 40.01 6.16
CA MET A 5 39.15 40.98 5.44
C MET A 5 38.29 40.38 4.31
N ILE A 6 38.62 39.18 3.80
CA ILE A 6 37.85 38.55 2.71
C ILE A 6 36.59 37.86 3.25
N ALA A 7 36.65 37.25 4.44
CA ALA A 7 35.52 36.55 5.03
C ALA A 7 34.37 37.47 5.48
N GLU A 8 34.70 38.69 5.91
CA GLU A 8 33.72 39.69 6.39
C GLU A 8 32.97 40.38 5.24
N ALA A 9 33.61 40.50 4.07
CA ALA A 9 33.01 41.10 2.87
C ALA A 9 31.94 40.20 2.22
N ASP A 10 32.10 38.88 2.30
CA ASP A 10 31.16 37.93 1.66
C ASP A 10 29.82 37.85 2.41
N THR A 11 29.84 37.78 3.74
CA THR A 11 28.61 37.71 4.55
C THR A 11 27.73 38.94 4.37
N SER A 12 28.36 40.11 4.19
CA SER A 12 27.70 41.39 3.97
C SER A 12 26.99 41.50 2.61
N ARG A 13 27.54 40.85 1.56
CA ARG A 13 26.99 40.91 0.20
C ARG A 13 25.78 40.00 0.01
N PHE A 14 25.71 38.88 0.72
CA PHE A 14 24.57 37.96 0.65
C PHE A 14 23.47 38.28 1.67
N ALA A 15 23.75 39.09 2.70
CA ALA A 15 22.76 39.53 3.68
C ALA A 15 21.45 40.09 3.08
N PRO A 16 21.47 41.02 2.09
CA PRO A 16 20.23 41.52 1.50
C PRO A 16 19.46 40.45 0.71
N LEU A 17 20.16 39.51 0.06
CA LEU A 17 19.53 38.43 -0.71
C LEU A 17 18.79 37.42 0.19
N PHE A 18 19.33 37.14 1.38
CA PHE A 18 18.69 36.23 2.34
C PHE A 18 17.55 36.90 3.12
N LEU A 19 17.69 38.19 3.48
CA LEU A 19 16.70 38.93 4.26
C LEU A 19 15.48 39.36 3.42
N GLU A 20 15.67 39.83 2.19
CA GLU A 20 14.57 40.34 1.37
C GLU A 20 13.87 39.23 0.55
N THR A 21 14.62 38.21 0.13
CA THR A 21 14.10 37.20 -0.82
C THR A 21 14.18 35.77 -0.30
N GLY A 22 15.15 35.45 0.56
CA GLY A 22 15.39 34.09 1.04
C GLY A 22 14.29 33.54 1.94
N ILE A 23 13.90 34.30 2.97
CA ILE A 23 12.83 33.90 3.91
C ILE A 23 11.48 33.66 3.20
N PRO A 24 10.93 34.60 2.39
CA PRO A 24 9.64 34.38 1.74
C PRO A 24 9.67 33.23 0.74
N LEU A 25 10.80 33.02 0.03
CA LEU A 25 10.96 31.89 -0.88
C LEU A 25 10.92 30.54 -0.14
N ALA A 26 11.61 30.44 1.00
CA ALA A 26 11.60 29.24 1.83
C ALA A 26 10.20 28.98 2.42
N VAL A 27 9.52 30.02 2.91
CA VAL A 27 8.15 29.91 3.44
C VAL A 27 7.17 29.46 2.36
N MET A 28 7.24 30.04 1.16
CA MET A 28 6.41 29.62 0.03
C MET A 28 6.67 28.17 -0.37
N GLY A 29 7.94 27.77 -0.47
CA GLY A 29 8.31 26.38 -0.75
C GLY A 29 7.74 25.41 0.29
N MET A 30 7.86 25.74 1.58
CA MET A 30 7.32 24.92 2.66
C MET A 30 5.79 24.79 2.59
N ILE A 31 5.06 25.88 2.30
CA ILE A 31 3.61 25.85 2.14
C ILE A 31 3.19 24.95 0.97
N VAL A 32 3.87 25.06 -0.18
CA VAL A 32 3.57 24.25 -1.37
C VAL A 32 3.80 22.77 -1.09
N VAL A 33 4.92 22.41 -0.45
CA VAL A 33 5.22 21.03 -0.06
C VAL A 33 4.15 20.49 0.90
N PHE A 34 3.74 21.30 1.88
CA PHE A 34 2.72 20.90 2.84
C PHE A 34 1.36 20.66 2.17
N LEU A 35 0.94 21.55 1.26
CA LEU A 35 -0.28 21.38 0.48
C LEU A 35 -0.23 20.15 -0.41
N ALA A 36 0.88 19.92 -1.12
CA ALA A 36 1.05 18.73 -1.96
C ALA A 36 0.94 17.44 -1.14
N LEU A 37 1.55 17.40 0.05
CA LEU A 37 1.46 16.25 0.96
C LEU A 37 0.04 16.04 1.48
N ILE A 38 -0.66 17.10 1.89
CA ILE A 38 -2.06 17.01 2.32
C ILE A 38 -2.94 16.43 1.21
N VAL A 39 -2.80 16.93 -0.02
CA VAL A 39 -3.58 16.44 -1.17
C VAL A 39 -3.27 14.96 -1.43
N LEU A 40 -1.99 14.58 -1.44
CA LEU A 40 -1.57 13.20 -1.65
C LEU A 40 -2.15 12.27 -0.59
N ILE A 41 -2.04 12.64 0.70
CA ILE A 41 -2.60 11.85 1.81
C ILE A 41 -4.12 11.74 1.66
N THR A 42 -4.80 12.84 1.32
CA THR A 42 -6.26 12.86 1.12
C THR A 42 -6.68 11.89 0.03
N ILE A 43 -5.96 11.84 -1.10
CA ILE A 43 -6.25 10.89 -2.20
C ILE A 43 -6.10 9.45 -1.72
N ILE A 44 -5.00 9.14 -1.02
CA ILE A 44 -4.73 7.77 -0.52
C ILE A 44 -5.79 7.36 0.52
N SER A 45 -6.20 8.27 1.40
CA SER A 45 -7.24 8.02 2.41
C SER A 45 -8.65 7.96 1.83
N ALA A 46 -8.93 8.66 0.73
CA ALA A 46 -10.23 8.61 0.07
C ALA A 46 -10.47 7.29 -0.67
N PHE A 47 -9.42 6.58 -1.08
CA PHE A 47 -9.51 5.31 -1.82
C PHE A 47 -10.30 4.20 -1.07
N PRO A 48 -9.99 3.85 0.19
CA PRO A 48 -10.77 2.85 0.93
C PRO A 48 -12.20 3.30 1.23
N PHE A 49 -12.41 4.61 1.42
CA PHE A 49 -13.75 5.16 1.66
C PHE A 49 -14.61 5.11 0.38
N ALA A 50 -14.03 5.44 -0.78
CA ALA A 50 -14.71 5.41 -2.06
C ALA A 50 -15.16 3.99 -2.43
N MET A 51 -14.34 2.96 -2.18
CA MET A 51 -14.76 1.57 -2.42
C MET A 51 -15.95 1.16 -1.54
N GLY A 52 -15.95 1.54 -0.25
CA GLY A 52 -17.07 1.23 0.66
C GLY A 52 -18.37 1.94 0.29
N VAL A 53 -18.31 3.09 -0.39
CA VAL A 53 -19.50 3.79 -0.91
C VAL A 53 -19.93 3.22 -2.26
N LEU A 54 -18.99 2.81 -3.11
CA LEU A 54 -19.30 2.27 -4.44
C LEU A 54 -20.03 0.92 -4.36
N GLU A 55 -19.67 0.05 -3.41
CA GLU A 55 -20.39 -1.20 -3.13
C GLU A 55 -21.83 -0.98 -2.64
N LYS A 56 -22.10 0.15 -1.98
CA LYS A 56 -23.45 0.52 -1.56
C LYS A 56 -24.30 1.11 -2.69
N VAL A 57 -23.68 1.72 -3.70
CA VAL A 57 -24.38 2.37 -4.81
C VAL A 57 -24.60 1.41 -5.99
N PHE A 58 -23.77 0.39 -6.14
CA PHE A 58 -23.97 -0.70 -7.12
C PHE A 58 -24.14 -2.06 -6.41
N PRO A 59 -25.29 -2.31 -5.75
CA PRO A 59 -25.66 -3.67 -5.38
C PRO A 59 -25.93 -4.44 -6.68
N GLU A 60 -25.05 -5.37 -7.01
CA GLU A 60 -25.10 -6.21 -8.20
C GLU A 60 -26.37 -7.07 -8.18
N SER A 61 -27.43 -6.54 -8.79
CA SER A 61 -28.68 -7.27 -9.04
C SER A 61 -28.48 -8.18 -10.25
N ASN A 62 -28.34 -9.49 -10.02
CA ASN A 62 -28.83 -10.53 -10.95
C ASN A 62 -28.87 -11.92 -10.28
N HIS A 63 -30.01 -12.21 -9.64
CA HIS A 63 -30.53 -13.57 -9.51
C HIS A 63 -31.19 -14.00 -10.84
N HIS A 64 -31.09 -15.29 -11.22
CA HIS A 64 -32.12 -16.17 -11.83
C HIS A 64 -31.42 -17.36 -12.54
N ALA A 65 -31.39 -18.56 -11.94
CA ALA A 65 -32.41 -19.61 -12.02
C ALA A 65 -32.49 -20.37 -13.37
N ALA A 66 -31.84 -21.53 -13.47
CA ALA A 66 -32.21 -22.60 -14.40
C ALA A 66 -31.92 -24.00 -13.80
N LYS A 67 -33.01 -24.63 -13.34
CA LYS A 67 -33.38 -26.03 -12.99
C LYS A 67 -32.38 -27.22 -12.89
N PRO A 68 -32.75 -28.26 -12.10
CA PRO A 68 -31.86 -29.27 -11.53
C PRO A 68 -31.76 -30.57 -12.36
N LYS A 69 -30.58 -31.21 -12.39
CA LYS A 69 -30.44 -32.63 -12.75
C LYS A 69 -29.29 -33.28 -11.98
N LYS A 70 -29.60 -34.45 -11.41
CA LYS A 70 -28.84 -35.23 -10.42
C LYS A 70 -27.54 -35.82 -10.97
N THR A 71 -26.46 -35.69 -10.20
CA THR A 71 -25.48 -36.77 -9.93
C THR A 71 -24.75 -36.48 -8.61
N PRO A 72 -24.39 -37.50 -7.82
CA PRO A 72 -24.21 -37.39 -6.37
C PRO A 72 -22.81 -36.95 -5.93
N LYS A 73 -22.78 -35.94 -5.04
CA LYS A 73 -21.89 -35.66 -3.89
C LYS A 73 -20.39 -36.04 -4.00
N PRO A 74 -19.49 -35.05 -3.84
CA PRO A 74 -18.95 -34.81 -2.50
C PRO A 74 -19.56 -33.54 -1.89
N THR A 75 -19.79 -33.59 -0.60
CA THR A 75 -20.41 -32.55 0.23
C THR A 75 -19.88 -31.16 -0.10
N PRO A 76 -20.69 -30.24 -0.64
CA PRO A 76 -20.44 -28.82 -0.43
C PRO A 76 -20.84 -28.54 1.02
N ALA A 77 -19.86 -28.22 1.87
CA ALA A 77 -20.14 -27.58 3.13
C ALA A 77 -20.76 -26.21 2.78
N ALA A 78 -22.09 -26.16 2.76
CA ALA A 78 -22.82 -24.92 2.91
C ALA A 78 -22.56 -24.42 4.33
N THR A 79 -22.05 -23.21 4.49
CA THR A 79 -22.63 -22.19 5.40
C THR A 79 -21.81 -20.90 5.36
N ASP A 80 -22.60 -19.83 5.42
CA ASP A 80 -22.37 -18.44 5.04
C ASP A 80 -21.80 -17.61 6.21
N ASP A 81 -20.70 -18.06 6.84
CA ASP A 81 -20.20 -17.44 8.10
C ASP A 81 -18.69 -17.08 8.09
N GLY A 82 -18.24 -16.28 7.12
CA GLY A 82 -16.82 -15.89 7.01
C GLY A 82 -15.94 -16.94 6.32
N THR A 83 -16.59 -17.87 5.61
CA THR A 83 -15.98 -18.93 4.82
C THR A 83 -15.38 -18.35 3.53
N ILE A 84 -14.08 -18.54 3.32
CA ILE A 84 -13.38 -18.09 2.10
C ILE A 84 -14.09 -18.71 0.87
N PRO A 85 -14.46 -17.89 -0.14
CA PRO A 85 -15.17 -18.38 -1.32
C PRO A 85 -14.41 -19.52 -2.01
N GLY A 86 -15.14 -20.52 -2.50
CA GLY A 86 -14.53 -21.72 -3.10
C GLY A 86 -13.59 -21.43 -4.28
N HIS A 87 -13.86 -20.38 -5.05
CA HIS A 87 -12.96 -19.96 -6.13
C HIS A 87 -11.61 -19.42 -5.61
N ILE A 88 -11.61 -18.73 -4.47
CA ILE A 88 -10.38 -18.27 -3.81
C ILE A 88 -9.58 -19.47 -3.28
N LEU A 89 -10.25 -20.47 -2.71
CA LEU A 89 -9.59 -21.71 -2.29
C LEU A 89 -8.94 -22.45 -3.46
N ALA A 90 -9.58 -22.48 -4.62
CA ALA A 90 -9.02 -23.09 -5.83
C ALA A 90 -7.76 -22.34 -6.31
N ILE A 91 -7.76 -21.01 -6.28
CA ILE A 91 -6.60 -20.19 -6.62
C ILE A 91 -5.46 -20.43 -5.64
N ILE A 92 -5.73 -20.44 -4.32
CA ILE A 92 -4.73 -20.72 -3.29
C ILE A 92 -4.15 -22.13 -3.49
N ALA A 93 -4.99 -23.13 -3.74
CA ALA A 93 -4.55 -24.50 -3.99
C ALA A 93 -3.64 -24.60 -5.23
N ALA A 94 -3.99 -23.91 -6.32
CA ALA A 94 -3.16 -23.85 -7.52
C ALA A 94 -1.80 -23.19 -7.25
N ALA A 95 -1.79 -22.06 -6.53
CA ALA A 95 -0.55 -21.36 -6.17
C ALA A 95 0.36 -22.22 -5.27
N VAL A 96 -0.20 -22.95 -4.31
CA VAL A 96 0.55 -23.84 -3.42
C VAL A 96 1.11 -25.05 -4.17
N ALA A 97 0.35 -25.61 -5.11
CA ALA A 97 0.81 -26.72 -5.94
C ALA A 97 1.99 -26.34 -6.85
N GLU A 98 2.08 -25.07 -7.26
CA GLU A 98 3.21 -24.55 -8.04
C GLU A 98 4.42 -24.23 -7.15
N ALA A 99 4.20 -23.69 -5.95
CA ALA A 99 5.28 -23.25 -5.08
C ALA A 99 6.03 -24.40 -4.40
N GLU A 100 5.37 -25.52 -4.16
CA GLU A 100 5.92 -26.67 -3.43
C GLU A 100 6.07 -27.89 -4.35
N PRO A 101 7.26 -28.50 -4.46
CA PRO A 101 7.53 -29.60 -5.41
C PRO A 101 6.91 -30.96 -4.99
N GLY A 102 5.96 -30.98 -4.05
CA GLY A 102 5.37 -32.20 -3.49
C GLY A 102 3.87 -32.12 -3.28
N PRO A 103 3.19 -33.24 -2.96
CA PRO A 103 1.75 -33.25 -2.72
C PRO A 103 1.42 -32.51 -1.41
N VAL A 104 0.80 -31.33 -1.53
CA VAL A 104 0.40 -30.50 -0.38
C VAL A 104 -1.11 -30.58 -0.14
N ARG A 105 -1.52 -30.58 1.13
CA ARG A 105 -2.93 -30.52 1.55
C ARG A 105 -3.18 -29.28 2.40
N ILE A 106 -4.19 -28.50 2.02
CA ILE A 106 -4.66 -27.37 2.82
C ILE A 106 -5.50 -27.92 3.99
N VAL A 107 -5.01 -27.76 5.23
CA VAL A 107 -5.67 -28.25 6.44
C VAL A 107 -6.63 -27.21 7.02
N ARG A 108 -6.24 -25.93 6.98
CA ARG A 108 -7.01 -24.83 7.56
C ARG A 108 -6.76 -23.56 6.78
N THR A 109 -7.81 -22.79 6.56
CA THR A 109 -7.73 -21.42 6.08
C THR A 109 -8.37 -20.49 7.10
N ARG A 110 -7.83 -19.28 7.22
CA ARG A 110 -8.32 -18.24 8.14
C ARG A 110 -8.09 -16.88 7.48
N GLN A 111 -9.08 -16.01 7.58
CA GLN A 111 -8.95 -14.59 7.23
C GLN A 111 -7.98 -13.93 8.22
N LEU A 112 -6.93 -13.29 7.72
CA LEU A 112 -6.01 -12.54 8.57
C LEU A 112 -6.69 -11.23 9.00
N THR A 113 -6.56 -10.92 10.29
CA THR A 113 -6.97 -9.62 10.84
C THR A 113 -6.03 -8.50 10.39
N THR A 114 -6.46 -7.25 10.47
CA THR A 114 -5.65 -6.08 10.07
C THR A 114 -4.30 -6.01 10.80
N SER A 115 -4.26 -6.42 12.08
CA SER A 115 -3.03 -6.53 12.86
C SER A 115 -2.10 -7.64 12.37
N GLU A 116 -2.64 -8.76 11.88
CA GLU A 116 -1.84 -9.87 11.32
C GLU A 116 -1.34 -9.53 9.91
N LEU A 117 -2.12 -8.76 9.14
CA LEU A 117 -1.69 -8.20 7.85
C LEU A 117 -0.48 -7.29 8.02
N ALA A 118 -0.40 -6.50 9.09
CA ALA A 118 0.76 -5.65 9.38
C ALA A 118 2.06 -6.46 9.48
N TRP A 119 2.01 -7.66 10.07
CA TRP A 119 3.18 -8.55 10.17
C TRP A 119 3.61 -9.10 8.81
N THR A 120 2.66 -9.49 7.95
CA THR A 120 2.97 -9.92 6.58
C THR A 120 3.53 -8.77 5.73
N LEU A 121 3.05 -7.54 5.96
CA LEU A 121 3.54 -6.35 5.29
C LEU A 121 4.98 -6.04 5.69
N GLU A 122 5.28 -6.11 6.99
CA GLU A 122 6.63 -5.91 7.56
C GLU A 122 7.62 -6.96 7.03
N GLY A 123 7.25 -8.23 7.00
CA GLY A 123 8.09 -9.30 6.46
C GLY A 123 8.45 -9.07 4.99
N ARG A 124 7.48 -8.66 4.17
CA ARG A 124 7.68 -8.32 2.77
C ARG A 124 8.56 -7.07 2.60
N ILE A 125 8.37 -6.03 3.40
CA ILE A 125 9.22 -4.83 3.38
C ILE A 125 10.67 -5.18 3.71
N ARG A 126 10.90 -5.99 4.76
CA ARG A 126 12.26 -6.44 5.11
C ARG A 126 12.90 -7.27 4.01
N HIS A 127 12.14 -8.16 3.39
CA HIS A 127 12.63 -8.98 2.28
C HIS A 127 13.01 -8.13 1.06
N HIS A 128 12.22 -7.12 0.71
CA HIS A 128 12.57 -6.22 -0.39
C HIS A 128 13.67 -5.22 -0.02
N ALA A 129 13.75 -4.80 1.25
CA ALA A 129 14.78 -3.89 1.73
C ALA A 129 16.17 -4.55 1.77
N SER A 130 16.25 -5.83 2.10
CA SER A 130 17.53 -6.58 2.08
C SER A 130 18.13 -6.73 0.68
N HIS A 131 17.31 -6.58 -0.35
CA HIS A 131 17.72 -6.67 -1.76
C HIS A 131 18.04 -5.29 -2.38
N ARG A 132 17.89 -4.19 -1.62
CA ARG A 132 18.37 -2.89 -2.09
C ARG A 132 19.89 -2.83 -1.94
N LEU A 133 20.56 -2.97 -3.08
CA LEU A 133 22.00 -2.68 -3.21
C LEU A 133 22.27 -1.27 -2.69
N GLN A 134 23.17 -1.14 -1.72
CA GLN A 134 23.70 0.17 -1.33
C GLN A 134 24.27 0.83 -2.58
N THR A 135 23.69 1.96 -2.98
CA THR A 135 24.27 2.80 -4.03
C THR A 135 25.57 3.36 -3.45
N ARG A 136 26.68 2.69 -3.77
CA ARG A 136 28.02 3.09 -3.38
C ARG A 136 28.26 4.49 -3.97
N ASN A 137 28.21 5.49 -3.09
CA ASN A 137 28.54 6.88 -3.39
C ASN A 137 29.90 6.89 -4.10
N ARG A 138 29.93 7.43 -5.31
CA ARG A 138 31.09 7.50 -6.19
C ARG A 138 31.37 8.95 -6.51
#